data_AF-A0A366KMW2-F1
#
_entry.id   AF-A0A366KMW2-F1
#
_cell.length_a   1.000
_cell.length_b   1.000
_cell.length_c   1.000
_cell.angle_alpha   90.00
_cell.angle_beta   90.00
_cell.angle_gamma   90.00
#
_symmetry.space_group_name_H-M   'P 1'
#
loop_
_entity.id
_entity.type
_entity.pdbx_description
1 polymer ?
#
loop_
_entity_poly.entity_id
_entity_poly.type
_entity_poly.pdbx_seq_one_letter_code
_entity_poly.pdbx_strand_id
1 'polypeptide(L)'
;MDDSAVKITFEKLTELVKALSNKEKQSLMNILMQEKQFIVQETAVAYLKSDEISFEEKWQQSLSAKEFEKLAHNNIQQLPWKQL
;
A
#
# COMPACT_ATOMS: atom_id res chain seq x y z
N MET A 1 25.91 26.08 15.11
CA MET A 1 25.45 24.72 15.47
C MET A 1 25.11 24.07 14.15
N ASP A 2 25.90 23.07 13.77
CA ASP A 2 25.84 22.44 12.45
C ASP A 2 24.60 21.53 12.39
N ASP A 3 23.55 21.98 11.71
CA ASP A 3 22.42 21.14 11.32
C ASP A 3 22.84 20.26 10.13
N SER A 4 23.82 19.38 10.34
CA SER A 4 23.99 18.24 9.46
C SER A 4 22.87 17.27 9.80
N ALA A 5 21.73 17.39 9.11
CA ALA A 5 20.73 16.33 9.09
C ALA A 5 21.45 15.07 8.60
N VAL A 6 21.90 14.23 9.53
CA VAL A 6 22.56 12.96 9.23
C VAL A 6 21.57 12.20 8.36
N LYS A 7 21.89 12.06 7.08
CA LYS A 7 21.02 11.38 6.12
C LYS A 7 21.02 9.91 6.51
N ILE A 8 20.07 9.50 7.33
CA ILE A 8 19.93 8.12 7.75
C ILE A 8 19.53 7.32 6.52
N THR A 9 20.43 6.43 6.08
CA THR A 9 20.10 5.48 5.01
C THR A 9 19.24 4.35 5.58
N PHE A 10 18.55 3.62 4.71
CA PHE A 10 17.70 2.51 5.12
C PHE A 10 18.50 1.39 5.81
N GLU A 11 19.73 1.15 5.35
CA GLU A 11 20.65 0.20 5.97
C GLU A 11 20.96 0.63 7.41
N LYS A 12 21.25 1.91 7.63
CA LYS A 12 21.55 2.43 8.96
C LYS A 12 20.34 2.36 9.89
N LEU A 13 19.15 2.63 9.37
CA LEU A 13 17.91 2.46 10.13
C LEU A 13 17.71 1.01 10.57
N THR A 14 17.98 0.06 9.68
CA THR A 14 17.85 -1.38 9.96
C THR A 14 18.81 -1.84 11.06
N GLU A 15 20.06 -1.36 11.05
CA GLU A 15 21.02 -1.62 12.12
C GLU A 15 20.54 -1.08 13.47
N LEU A 16 20.03 0.15 13.49
CA LEU A 16 19.53 0.78 14.72
C LEU A 16 18.34 0.01 15.30
N VAL A 17 17.40 -0.45 14.46
CA VAL A 17 16.25 -1.25 14.91
C VAL A 17 16.68 -2.61 15.47
N LYS A 18 17.69 -3.25 14.88
CA LYS A 18 18.24 -4.52 15.38
C LYS A 18 18.85 -4.38 16.77
N ALA A 19 19.52 -3.26 17.03
CA ALA A 19 20.19 -2.95 18.29
C ALA A 19 19.22 -2.61 19.44
N LEU A 20 17.93 -2.38 19.16
CA LEU A 20 16.94 -2.07 20.20
C LEU A 20 16.73 -3.24 21.16
N SER A 21 16.52 -2.90 22.43
CA SER A 21 16.05 -3.84 23.46
C SER A 21 14.62 -4.32 23.18
N ASN A 22 14.21 -5.42 23.81
CA ASN A 22 12.86 -5.95 23.66
C ASN A 22 11.77 -4.93 24.07
N LYS A 23 12.03 -4.11 25.10
CA LYS A 23 11.11 -3.07 25.56
C LYS A 23 10.96 -1.95 24.52
N GLU A 24 12.07 -1.53 23.91
CA GLU A 24 12.06 -0.49 22.89
C GLU A 24 11.41 -0.97 21.59
N LYS A 25 11.63 -2.24 21.20
CA LYS A 25 10.94 -2.85 20.06
C LYS A 25 9.42 -2.87 20.23
N GLN A 26 8.94 -3.19 21.44
CA GLN A 26 7.50 -3.14 21.74
C GLN A 26 6.94 -1.71 21.66
N SER A 27 7.68 -0.72 22.18
CA SER A 27 7.29 0.68 22.06
C SER A 27 7.25 1.16 20.60
N LEU A 28 8.24 0.77 19.79
CA LEU A 28 8.29 1.07 18.36
C LEU A 28 7.08 0.47 17.63
N MET A 29 6.77 -0.80 17.91
CA MET A 29 5.61 -1.46 17.30
C MET A 29 4.30 -0.75 17.68
N ASN A 30 4.14 -0.34 18.93
CA ASN A 30 2.97 0.43 19.36
C ASN A 30 2.83 1.75 18.62
N ILE A 31 3.92 2.48 18.40
CA ILE A 31 3.92 3.74 17.62
C ILE A 31 3.49 3.46 16.17
N LEU A 32 4.10 2.47 15.52
CA LEU A 32 3.79 2.09 14.14
C LEU A 32 2.32 1.65 13.99
N MET A 33 1.78 0.94 14.99
CA MET A 33 0.38 0.50 15.01
C MET A 33 -0.61 1.63 15.32
N GLN A 34 -0.26 2.57 16.21
CA GLN A 34 -1.13 3.69 16.61
C GLN A 34 -1.27 4.77 15.52
N GLU A 35 -0.21 5.02 14.75
CA GLU A 35 -0.21 6.09 13.75
C GLU A 35 -1.00 5.79 12.48
N LYS A 36 -1.74 4.67 12.39
CA LYS A 36 -2.37 4.21 11.14
C LYS A 36 -1.40 4.26 9.95
N GLN A 37 -0.10 4.12 10.19
CA GLN A 37 0.81 3.85 9.11
C GLN A 37 0.30 2.57 8.48
N PHE A 38 0.19 2.55 7.15
CA PHE A 38 -0.25 1.39 6.39
C PHE A 38 0.79 0.28 6.57
N ILE A 39 0.81 -0.35 7.74
CA ILE A 39 1.48 -1.61 7.97
C ILE A 39 0.68 -2.59 7.12
N VAL A 40 1.16 -2.79 5.90
CA VAL A 40 0.71 -3.88 5.07
C VAL A 40 1.19 -5.13 5.81
N GLN A 41 0.29 -5.72 6.61
CA GLN A 41 0.56 -7.02 7.22
C GLN A 41 0.77 -7.99 6.06
N GLU A 42 1.79 -8.85 6.09
CA GLU A 42 1.99 -9.86 5.04
C GLU A 42 0.73 -10.73 4.84
N THR A 43 -0.06 -10.93 5.89
CA THR A 43 -1.39 -11.56 5.85
C THR A 43 -2.41 -10.81 4.99
N ALA A 44 -2.29 -9.48 4.86
CA ALA A 44 -3.08 -8.64 3.96
C ALA A 44 -2.50 -8.61 2.52
N VAL A 45 -1.27 -9.11 2.33
CA VAL A 45 -0.68 -9.40 1.00
C VAL A 45 -1.04 -10.81 0.54
N ALA A 46 -2.14 -11.37 1.03
CA ALA A 46 -2.83 -12.46 0.36
C ALA A 46 -3.58 -11.92 -0.88
N TYR A 47 -2.88 -11.21 -1.77
CA TYR A 47 -3.27 -11.24 -3.18
C TYR A 47 -3.07 -12.68 -3.62
N LEU A 48 -4.12 -13.30 -4.16
CA LEU A 48 -4.19 -14.68 -4.69
C LEU A 48 -4.68 -15.72 -3.67
N LYS A 49 -6.01 -15.82 -3.53
CA LYS A 49 -6.82 -17.05 -3.76
C LYS A 49 -8.08 -17.02 -2.89
N SER A 50 -9.04 -16.15 -3.20
CA SER A 50 -10.34 -16.21 -2.54
C SER A 50 -11.51 -15.87 -3.47
N ASP A 51 -11.40 -16.22 -4.75
CA ASP A 51 -12.58 -16.39 -5.59
C ASP A 51 -12.53 -17.78 -6.21
N GLU A 52 -13.51 -18.63 -5.86
CA GLU A 52 -13.81 -19.92 -6.50
C GLU A 52 -14.42 -19.75 -7.91
N ILE A 53 -14.36 -18.55 -8.47
CA ILE A 53 -14.92 -18.27 -9.80
C ILE A 53 -13.87 -18.68 -10.83
N SER A 54 -14.26 -19.58 -11.72
CA SER A 54 -13.39 -20.07 -12.78
C SER A 54 -12.89 -18.92 -13.66
N PHE A 55 -11.70 -19.06 -14.24
CA PHE A 55 -11.17 -18.08 -15.17
C PHE A 55 -12.17 -17.74 -16.29
N GLU A 56 -12.90 -18.75 -16.78
CA GLU A 56 -13.89 -18.58 -17.83
C GLU A 56 -15.06 -17.71 -17.40
N GLU A 57 -15.58 -17.91 -16.18
CA GLU A 57 -16.65 -17.05 -15.64
C GLU A 57 -16.18 -15.60 -15.47
N LYS A 58 -14.93 -15.38 -15.03
CA LYS A 58 -14.34 -14.03 -14.98
C LYS A 58 -14.16 -13.42 -16.37
N TRP A 59 -13.80 -14.24 -17.35
CA TRP A 59 -13.63 -13.83 -18.74
C TRP A 59 -14.96 -13.43 -19.38
N GLN A 60 -16.03 -14.20 -19.16
CA GLN A 60 -17.37 -13.87 -19.64
C GLN A 60 -17.95 -12.59 -19.00
N GLN A 61 -17.52 -12.25 -17.77
CA GLN A 61 -17.90 -11.01 -17.09
C GLN A 61 -16.97 -9.83 -17.42
N SER A 62 -15.89 -10.07 -18.17
CA SER A 62 -14.93 -9.02 -18.51
C SER A 62 -15.51 -8.08 -19.56
N LEU A 63 -15.25 -6.78 -19.37
CA LEU A 63 -15.66 -5.76 -20.32
C LEU A 63 -14.89 -5.91 -21.63
N SER A 64 -15.56 -5.65 -22.75
CA SER A 64 -14.85 -5.46 -24.01
C SER A 64 -13.97 -4.22 -23.94
N ALA A 65 -12.92 -4.16 -24.77
CA ALA A 65 -12.00 -3.01 -24.82
C ALA A 65 -12.74 -1.67 -25.03
N LYS A 66 -13.80 -1.67 -25.83
CA LYS A 66 -14.62 -0.49 -26.13
C LYS A 66 -15.47 -0.04 -24.93
N GLU A 67 -15.97 -0.99 -24.15
CA GLU A 67 -16.74 -0.69 -22.93
C GLU A 67 -15.82 -0.17 -21.82
N PHE A 68 -14.64 -0.77 -21.70
CA PHE A 68 -13.59 -0.29 -20.80
C PHE A 68 -13.17 1.14 -21.14
N GLU A 69 -12.89 1.43 -22.41
CA GLU A 69 -12.52 2.77 -22.88
C GLU A 69 -13.59 3.82 -22.54
N LYS A 70 -14.87 3.49 -22.77
CA LYS A 70 -15.99 4.37 -22.45
C LYS A 70 -16.13 4.63 -20.96
N LEU A 71 -16.00 3.59 -20.13
CA LEU A 71 -16.07 3.72 -18.68
C LEU A 71 -14.87 4.49 -18.10
N ALA A 72 -13.66 4.22 -18.61
CA ALA A 72 -12.46 4.96 -18.23
C ALA A 72 -12.59 6.45 -18.57
N HIS A 73 -13.09 6.77 -19.77
CA HIS A 73 -13.33 8.15 -20.16
C HIS A 73 -14.35 8.82 -19.23
N ASN A 74 -15.48 8.16 -18.95
CA ASN A 74 -16.50 8.69 -18.03
C ASN A 74 -15.94 8.93 -16.62
N ASN A 75 -15.18 7.98 -16.07
CA ASN A 75 -14.53 8.13 -14.77
C ASN A 75 -13.57 9.30 -14.75
N ILE A 76 -12.75 9.47 -15.80
CA ILE A 76 -11.83 10.61 -15.92
C ILE A 76 -12.58 11.94 -15.91
N GLN A 77 -13.75 12.03 -16.56
CA GLN A 77 -14.57 13.25 -16.56
C GLN A 77 -15.24 13.55 -15.22
N GLN A 78 -15.41 12.55 -14.36
CA GLN A 78 -15.96 12.72 -13.00
C GLN A 78 -14.90 13.07 -11.95
N LEU A 79 -13.62 13.16 -12.35
CA LEU A 79 -12.55 13.47 -11.40
C LEU A 79 -12.67 14.91 -10.89
N PRO A 80 -12.41 15.16 -9.60
CA PRO A 80 -12.65 16.47 -8.96
C PRO A 80 -11.93 17.64 -9.64
N TRP A 81 -10.75 17.39 -10.22
CA TRP A 81 -9.94 18.41 -10.90
C TRP A 81 -10.44 18.79 -12.29
N LYS A 82 -11.40 18.05 -12.86
CA LYS A 82 -12.01 18.33 -14.18
C LYS A 82 -13.35 19.05 -14.09
N GLN A 83 -13.93 19.14 -12.89
CA GLN A 83 -15.20 19.82 -12.63
C GLN A 83 -15.03 21.30 -12.21
N LEU A 84 -13.81 21.85 -12.36
CA LEU A 84 -13.45 23.25 -12.13
C LEU A 84 -13.58 24.09 -13.40
#